data_AF-A0A4Q8AH19-F1
#
_entry.id   AF-A0A4Q8AH19-F1
#
_cell.length_a   1.000
_cell.length_b   1.000
_cell.length_c   1.000
_cell.angle_alpha   90.00
_cell.angle_beta   90.00
_cell.angle_gamma   90.00
#
_symmetry.space_group_name_H-M   'P 1'
#
loop_
_entity.id
_entity.type
_entity.pdbx_description
1 polymer ?
#
loop_
_entity_poly.entity_id
_entity_poly.type
_entity_poly.pdbx_seq_one_letter_code
_entity_poly.pdbx_strand_id
1 'polypeptide(L)'
;MLRWRVKSASGFTVDSAGPVSPGDRVLVTARLLGARIVEPVEVVSVVDEPERVGFAYRTLPGHPISGEEAFIVVRDGDETRLVIRSLTRAASEQPWRALYPLLRVVQLVVRRRYLRALR
;
A
#
# COMPACT_ATOMS: atom_id res chain seq x y z
N MET A 1 2.83 -17.05 -6.41
CA MET A 1 2.30 -16.69 -5.08
C MET A 1 2.75 -15.29 -4.67
N LEU A 2 1.81 -14.34 -4.68
CA LEU A 2 2.04 -12.96 -4.26
C LEU A 2 2.10 -12.83 -2.74
N ARG A 3 3.01 -11.98 -2.27
CA ARG A 3 3.19 -11.65 -0.85
C ARG A 3 3.32 -10.14 -0.71
N TRP A 4 3.07 -9.63 0.49
CA TRP A 4 3.17 -8.20 0.84
C TRP A 4 4.61 -7.63 0.85
N ARG A 5 5.57 -8.25 0.18
CA ARG A 5 7.01 -7.93 0.27
C ARG A 5 7.32 -6.48 -0.10
N VAL A 6 6.67 -5.91 -1.11
CA VAL A 6 6.89 -4.50 -1.50
C VAL A 6 6.52 -3.55 -0.36
N LYS A 7 5.38 -3.79 0.28
CA LYS A 7 4.88 -3.00 1.41
C LYS A 7 5.80 -3.19 2.63
N SER A 8 6.18 -4.44 2.94
CA SER A 8 7.08 -4.74 4.05
C SER A 8 8.49 -4.17 3.86
N ALA A 9 9.06 -4.26 2.65
CA ALA A 9 10.36 -3.69 2.30
C ALA A 9 10.37 -2.15 2.37
N SER A 10 9.20 -1.52 2.19
CA SER A 10 9.03 -0.07 2.37
C SER A 10 8.98 0.35 3.86
N GLY A 11 9.06 -0.63 4.77
CA GLY A 11 9.10 -0.50 6.22
C GLY A 11 7.74 -0.36 6.89
N PHE A 12 6.71 -0.88 6.25
CA PHE A 12 5.42 -1.15 6.89
C PHE A 12 5.45 -2.55 7.51
N THR A 13 4.70 -2.75 8.58
CA THR A 13 4.40 -4.10 9.09
C THR A 13 3.04 -4.51 8.55
N VAL A 14 2.92 -5.71 8.01
CA VAL A 14 1.67 -6.23 7.45
C VAL A 14 1.27 -7.46 8.23
N ASP A 15 0.07 -7.44 8.79
CA ASP A 15 -0.47 -8.54 9.60
C ASP A 15 -1.08 -9.64 8.71
N SER A 16 -0.24 -10.25 7.89
CA SER A 16 -0.60 -11.38 7.04
C SER A 16 0.62 -12.27 6.80
N ALA A 17 0.51 -13.54 7.18
CA ALA A 17 1.56 -14.54 7.00
C ALA A 17 1.43 -15.32 5.67
N GLY A 18 0.24 -15.27 5.05
CA GLY A 18 -0.14 -16.05 3.88
C GLY A 18 0.08 -15.35 2.52
N PRO A 19 -0.19 -16.05 1.42
CA PRO A 19 -0.30 -15.42 0.10
C PRO A 19 -1.48 -14.44 0.05
N VAL A 20 -1.33 -13.38 -0.76
CA VAL A 20 -2.37 -12.37 -0.95
C VAL A 20 -3.55 -12.97 -1.72
N SER A 21 -4.76 -12.89 -1.16
CA SER A 21 -5.99 -13.36 -1.79
C SER A 21 -7.04 -12.24 -1.89
N PRO A 22 -7.86 -12.20 -2.97
CA PRO A 22 -8.99 -11.26 -3.04
C PRO A 22 -9.92 -11.42 -1.84
N GLY A 23 -10.34 -10.30 -1.25
CA GLY A 23 -11.17 -10.25 -0.05
C GLY A 23 -10.38 -10.24 1.27
N ASP A 24 -9.07 -10.48 1.25
CA ASP A 24 -8.24 -10.44 2.46
C ASP A 24 -8.31 -9.06 3.11
N ARG A 25 -8.68 -9.02 4.39
CA ARG A 25 -8.63 -7.83 5.23
C ARG A 25 -7.39 -7.87 6.08
N VAL A 26 -6.53 -6.87 5.90
CA VAL A 26 -5.20 -6.87 6.50
C VAL A 26 -4.96 -5.54 7.20
N LEU A 27 -4.29 -5.61 8.34
CA LEU A 27 -3.81 -4.42 9.03
C LEU A 27 -2.38 -4.13 8.58
N VAL A 28 -2.21 -3.02 7.87
CA VAL A 28 -0.91 -2.45 7.60
C VAL A 28 -0.58 -1.49 8.76
N THR A 29 0.65 -1.50 9.24
CA THR A 29 1.11 -0.58 10.28
C THR A 29 2.28 0.22 9.75
N ALA A 30 2.13 1.54 9.69
CA ALA A 30 3.21 2.48 9.42
C ALA A 30 3.78 3.01 10.75
N ARG A 31 5.10 3.12 10.82
CA ARG A 31 5.79 3.83 11.93
C ARG A 31 6.42 5.09 11.38
N LEU A 32 5.93 6.24 11.83
CA LEU A 32 6.41 7.55 11.39
C LEU A 32 6.56 8.48 12.58
N LEU A 33 7.77 9.04 12.76
CA LEU A 33 8.08 10.04 13.80
C LEU A 33 7.65 9.59 15.22
N GLY A 34 7.84 8.32 15.56
CA GLY A 34 7.45 7.75 16.86
C GLY A 34 5.98 7.37 16.99
N ALA A 35 5.12 7.75 16.05
CA ALA A 35 3.72 7.34 16.02
C ALA A 35 3.52 6.02 15.26
N ARG A 36 2.62 5.18 15.77
CA ARG A 36 2.12 3.98 15.09
C ARG A 36 0.78 4.32 14.43
N ILE A 37 0.72 4.21 13.11
CA ILE A 37 -0.49 4.41 12.32
C ILE A 37 -0.95 3.05 11.84
N VAL A 38 -2.19 2.67 12.18
CA VAL A 38 -2.81 1.43 11.70
C VAL A 38 -3.68 1.77 10.50
N GLU A 39 -3.45 1.05 9.42
CA GLU A 39 -3.96 1.24 8.08
C GLU A 39 -4.74 -0.02 7.68
N PRO A 40 -6.04 -0.10 8.01
CA PRO A 40 -6.86 -1.23 7.62
C PRO A 40 -7.11 -1.18 6.10
N VAL A 41 -6.87 -2.30 5.43
CA VAL A 41 -7.03 -2.43 3.97
C VAL A 41 -7.74 -3.74 3.63
N GLU A 42 -8.37 -3.77 2.46
CA GLU A 42 -8.99 -4.97 1.89
C GLU A 42 -8.47 -5.18 0.47
N VAL A 43 -7.97 -6.38 0.17
CA VAL A 43 -7.51 -6.75 -1.17
C VAL A 43 -8.72 -6.85 -2.09
N VAL A 44 -8.75 -6.05 -3.16
CA VAL A 44 -9.87 -6.00 -4.11
C VAL A 44 -9.58 -6.75 -5.40
N SER A 45 -8.31 -6.91 -5.76
CA SER A 45 -7.91 -7.66 -6.93
C SER A 45 -6.53 -8.28 -6.77
N VAL A 46 -6.34 -9.43 -7.40
CA VAL A 46 -5.07 -10.13 -7.54
C VAL A 46 -4.94 -10.52 -9.01
N VAL A 47 -3.74 -10.35 -9.57
CA VAL A 47 -3.40 -10.82 -10.90
C VAL A 47 -2.20 -11.74 -10.80
N ASP A 48 -2.30 -12.90 -11.40
CA ASP A 48 -1.24 -13.93 -11.45
C ASP A 48 -1.18 -14.47 -12.89
N GLU A 49 -0.60 -13.67 -13.77
CA GLU A 49 -0.37 -13.98 -15.18
C GLU A 49 1.13 -14.17 -15.42
N PRO A 50 1.57 -14.89 -16.46
CA PRO A 50 2.98 -15.15 -16.73
C PRO A 50 3.85 -13.88 -16.82
N GLU A 51 3.30 -12.83 -17.46
CA GLU A 51 4.01 -11.57 -17.71
C GLU A 51 3.63 -10.45 -16.71
N ARG A 52 2.59 -10.65 -15.88
CA ARG A 52 2.28 -9.68 -14.82
C ARG A 52 1.72 -10.34 -13.57
N VAL A 53 2.22 -9.91 -12.43
CA VAL A 53 1.81 -10.42 -11.13
C VAL A 53 1.67 -9.27 -10.15
N GLY A 54 0.54 -9.19 -9.45
CA GLY A 54 0.27 -8.04 -8.59
C GLY A 54 -1.03 -8.13 -7.82
N PHE A 55 -1.28 -7.15 -6.98
CA PHE A 55 -2.53 -7.02 -6.25
C PHE A 55 -2.89 -5.55 -6.07
N ALA A 56 -4.18 -5.28 -5.90
CA ALA A 56 -4.68 -4.00 -5.45
C ALA A 56 -5.48 -4.17 -4.15
N TYR A 57 -5.38 -3.18 -3.27
CA TYR A 57 -6.24 -3.08 -2.10
C TYR A 57 -6.90 -1.72 -2.04
N ARG A 58 -8.06 -1.69 -1.41
CA ARG A 58 -8.73 -0.47 -0.97
C ARG A 58 -8.48 -0.22 0.51
N THR A 59 -8.40 1.04 0.89
CA THR A 59 -8.36 1.45 2.30
C THR A 59 -9.75 1.30 2.93
N LEU A 60 -9.81 0.83 4.17
CA LEU A 60 -11.05 0.71 4.95
C LEU A 60 -11.21 1.89 5.94
N PRO A 61 -12.41 2.10 6.53
CA PRO A 61 -12.59 3.06 7.62
C PRO A 61 -11.57 2.86 8.75
N GLY A 62 -11.06 3.96 9.31
CA GLY A 62 -9.92 3.96 10.23
C GLY A 62 -8.57 4.23 9.56
N HIS A 63 -8.46 4.06 8.24
CA HIS A 63 -7.29 4.47 7.47
C HIS A 63 -7.23 6.01 7.34
N PRO A 64 -6.05 6.66 7.48
CA PRO A 64 -5.92 8.13 7.34
C PRO A 64 -6.30 8.71 5.98
N ILE A 65 -6.42 7.84 4.99
CA ILE A 65 -6.58 8.13 3.57
C ILE A 65 -7.66 7.18 3.07
N SER A 66 -8.53 7.66 2.18
CA SER A 66 -9.49 6.84 1.45
C SER A 66 -9.02 6.67 0.01
N GLY A 67 -8.92 5.45 -0.48
CA GLY A 67 -8.43 5.19 -1.83
C GLY A 67 -8.13 3.73 -2.13
N GLU A 68 -7.50 3.52 -3.27
CA GLU A 68 -7.00 2.24 -3.74
C GLU A 68 -5.52 2.35 -4.11
N GLU A 69 -4.74 1.33 -3.74
CA GLU A 69 -3.35 1.21 -4.19
C GLU A 69 -3.11 -0.16 -4.82
N ALA A 70 -2.44 -0.17 -5.96
CA ALA A 70 -2.07 -1.36 -6.71
C ALA A 70 -0.56 -1.48 -6.84
N PHE A 71 -0.06 -2.70 -6.66
CA PHE A 71 1.34 -3.10 -6.78
C PHE A 71 1.43 -4.21 -7.82
N ILE A 72 2.01 -3.89 -8.97
CA ILE A 72 2.05 -4.79 -10.12
C ILE A 72 3.48 -4.92 -10.59
N VAL A 73 4.01 -6.13 -10.59
CA VAL A 73 5.26 -6.46 -11.27
C VAL A 73 4.92 -6.86 -12.68
N VAL A 74 5.53 -6.20 -13.66
CA VAL A 74 5.39 -6.51 -15.09
C VAL A 74 6.74 -6.98 -15.60
N ARG A 75 6.74 -8.07 -16.36
CA ARG A 75 7.89 -8.55 -17.12
C ARG A 75 7.64 -8.25 -18.60
N ASP A 76 8.68 -7.76 -19.26
CA ASP A 76 8.68 -7.45 -20.69
C ASP A 76 10.04 -7.88 -21.25
N GLY A 77 10.10 -9.13 -21.74
CA GLY A 77 11.35 -9.79 -22.10
C GLY A 77 12.28 -9.93 -20.89
N ASP A 78 13.51 -9.40 -21.02
CA ASP A 78 14.51 -9.40 -19.93
C ASP A 78 14.30 -8.28 -18.91
N GLU A 79 13.36 -7.36 -19.16
CA GLU A 79 13.10 -6.24 -18.27
C GLU A 79 11.99 -6.59 -17.26
N THR A 80 12.21 -6.25 -15.99
CA THR A 80 11.20 -6.38 -14.93
C THR A 80 10.95 -5.01 -14.31
N ARG A 81 9.70 -4.54 -14.34
CA ARG A 81 9.30 -3.23 -13.81
C ARG A 81 8.29 -3.39 -12.69
N LEU A 82 8.44 -2.63 -11.60
CA LEU A 82 7.41 -2.49 -10.57
C LEU A 82 6.57 -1.25 -10.84
N VAL A 83 5.29 -1.45 -11.10
CA VAL A 83 4.28 -0.41 -11.28
C VAL A 83 3.51 -0.26 -9.97
N ILE A 84 3.59 0.92 -9.37
CA ILE A 84 2.80 1.31 -8.21
C ILE A 84 1.78 2.35 -8.66
N ARG A 85 0.48 2.06 -8.52
CA ARG A 85 -0.61 3.00 -8.78
C ARG A 85 -1.32 3.30 -7.46
N SER A 86 -1.60 4.57 -7.20
CA SER A 86 -2.28 5.01 -5.98
C SER A 86 -3.32 6.04 -6.36
N LEU A 87 -4.58 5.74 -6.09
CA LEU A 87 -5.72 6.64 -6.24
C LEU A 87 -6.23 6.96 -4.84
N THR A 88 -5.76 8.06 -4.27
CA THR A 88 -6.01 8.40 -2.87
C THR A 88 -6.59 9.80 -2.70
N ARG A 89 -7.50 9.93 -1.73
CA ARG A 89 -8.09 11.18 -1.24
C ARG A 89 -8.08 11.20 0.29
N ALA A 90 -8.30 12.37 0.89
CA ALA A 90 -8.50 12.48 2.33
C ALA A 90 -9.59 11.51 2.81
N ALA A 91 -9.35 10.79 3.92
CA ALA A 91 -10.46 10.16 4.62
C ALA A 91 -11.40 11.28 5.13
N SER A 92 -12.70 11.15 4.86
CA SER A 92 -13.72 12.13 5.26
C SER A 92 -14.06 12.08 6.76
N GLU A 93 -13.58 11.04 7.45
CA GLU A 93 -13.86 10.78 8.86
C GLU A 93 -12.90 11.54 9.79
N GLN A 94 -13.41 11.96 10.94
CA GLN A 94 -12.59 12.59 11.97
C GLN A 94 -11.83 11.50 12.76
N PRO A 95 -10.60 11.77 13.24
CA PRO A 95 -9.86 13.04 13.21
C PRO A 95 -9.06 13.29 11.91
N TRP A 96 -9.03 12.32 10.98
CA TRP A 96 -8.16 12.35 9.79
C TRP A 96 -8.45 13.53 8.85
N ARG A 97 -9.71 13.94 8.75
CA ARG A 97 -10.08 15.13 7.96
C ARG A 97 -9.41 16.42 8.46
N ALA A 98 -9.22 16.57 9.77
CA ALA A 98 -8.54 17.72 10.38
C ALA A 98 -7.01 17.63 10.24
N LEU A 99 -6.46 16.41 10.23
CA LEU A 99 -5.03 16.15 10.10
C LEU A 99 -4.54 16.09 8.64
N TYR A 100 -5.44 16.27 7.66
CA TYR A 100 -5.14 16.14 6.22
C TYR A 100 -3.97 17.00 5.70
N PRO A 101 -3.79 18.29 6.08
CA PRO A 101 -2.62 19.04 5.63
C PRO A 101 -1.30 18.44 6.12
N LEU A 102 -1.27 17.85 7.32
CA LEU A 102 -0.10 17.13 7.83
C LEU A 102 0.12 15.81 7.06
N LEU A 103 -0.96 15.10 6.71
CA LEU A 103 -0.90 13.87 5.91
C LEU A 103 -0.33 14.09 4.50
N ARG A 104 -0.52 15.28 3.91
CA ARG A 104 0.11 15.63 2.61
C ARG A 104 1.64 15.67 2.69
N VAL A 105 2.20 16.11 3.82
CA VAL A 105 3.66 16.07 4.05
C VAL A 105 4.13 14.63 4.24
N VAL A 106 3.35 13.81 4.94
CA VAL A 106 3.62 12.37 5.12
C VAL A 106 3.64 11.63 3.77
N GLN A 107 2.71 11.94 2.85
CA GLN A 107 2.70 11.36 1.50
C GLN A 107 4.02 11.60 0.75
N LEU A 108 4.65 12.77 0.90
CA LEU A 108 5.94 13.06 0.28
C LEU A 108 7.07 12.20 0.87
N VAL A 109 7.04 11.95 2.18
CA VAL A 109 8.02 11.09 2.87
C VAL A 109 7.84 9.63 2.46
N VAL A 110 6.60 9.13 2.43
CA VAL A 110 6.27 7.76 2.01
C VAL A 110 6.66 7.53 0.55
N ARG A 111 6.39 8.49 -0.35
CA ARG A 111 6.84 8.42 -1.75
C ARG A 111 8.36 8.29 -1.85
N ARG A 112 9.11 9.04 -1.03
CA ARG A 112 10.58 8.90 -0.97
C ARG A 112 11.04 7.54 -0.44
N ARG A 113 10.29 6.90 0.46
CA ARG A 113 10.59 5.54 0.95
C ARG A 113 10.36 4.49 -0.13
N TYR A 114 9.25 4.57 -0.88
CA TYR A 114 9.01 3.68 -2.01
C TYR A 114 10.10 3.78 -3.08
N LEU A 115 10.54 5.01 -3.41
CA LEU A 115 11.66 5.22 -4.33
C LEU A 115 12.98 4.65 -3.81
N ARG A 116 13.18 4.63 -2.49
CA ARG A 116 14.38 4.03 -1.87
C ARG A 116 14.36 2.51 -1.85
N ALA A 117 13.18 1.89 -1.78
CA ALA A 117 13.03 0.43 -1.83
C ALA A 117 13.15 -0.14 -3.26
N LEU A 118 13.13 0.74 -4.27
CA LEU A 118 13.36 0.43 -5.68
C LEU A 118 14.82 0.56 -6.11
N ARG A 119 15.70 1.03 -5.21
CA ARG A 119 17.17 0.97 -5.37
C ARG A 119 17.69 -0.27 -4.68
#